data_AF-A0A919JA96-F1
#
_entry.id   AF-A0A919JA96-F1
#
_cell.length_a   1.000
_cell.length_b   1.000
_cell.length_c   1.000
_cell.angle_alpha   90.00
_cell.angle_beta   90.00
_cell.angle_gamma   90.00
#
_symmetry.space_group_name_H-M   'P 1'
#
loop_
_entity.id
_entity.type
_entity.pdbx_description
1 polymer ?
#
loop_
_entity_poly.entity_id
_entity_poly.type
_entity_poly.pdbx_seq_one_letter_code
_entity_poly.pdbx_strand_id
1 'polypeptide(L)'
;MLRAMEAEGETRVVSIPLERAIEIGRILENVAGSLHRISSRMISGDADAHTLDKFMRDWLVEPRLLQARGEIWDAIEQVIGEELTDEIAESVAHFPDPPSEDIRILAEQLEKELEEDRKESEEWLKAQGFTRESNPHLFE
;
A
#
# COMPACT_ATOMS: atom_id res chain seq x y z
N MET A 1 -5.15 -27.09 6.63
CA MET A 1 -5.27 -28.05 5.51
C MET A 1 -6.06 -27.35 4.42
N LEU A 2 -5.37 -26.58 3.58
CA LEU A 2 -5.96 -25.82 2.47
C LEU A 2 -6.46 -26.81 1.40
N ARG A 3 -7.76 -27.11 1.41
CA ARG A 3 -8.45 -27.57 0.19
C ARG A 3 -8.73 -26.33 -0.65
N ALA A 4 -7.67 -25.79 -1.25
CA ALA A 4 -7.83 -24.83 -2.33
C ALA A 4 -8.56 -25.57 -3.46
N MET A 5 -9.75 -25.07 -3.73
CA MET A 5 -10.63 -25.46 -4.81
C MET A 5 -9.85 -25.61 -6.11
N GLU A 6 -9.74 -26.85 -6.60
CA GLU A 6 -9.71 -27.11 -8.05
C GLU A 6 -11.10 -26.77 -8.59
N ALA A 7 -11.45 -25.48 -8.58
CA ALA A 7 -12.55 -24.96 -9.36
C ALA A 7 -11.97 -24.71 -10.75
N GLU A 8 -12.36 -25.54 -11.72
CA GLU A 8 -12.24 -25.23 -13.14
C GLU A 8 -12.75 -23.78 -13.33
N GLY A 9 -11.81 -22.87 -13.64
CA GLY A 9 -11.98 -21.44 -13.46
C GLY A 9 -13.02 -20.84 -14.39
N GLU A 10 -14.27 -20.89 -13.97
CA GLU A 10 -15.34 -20.15 -14.62
C GLU A 10 -15.11 -18.66 -14.35
N THR A 11 -14.70 -17.93 -15.40
CA THR A 11 -14.48 -16.49 -15.29
C THR A 11 -15.83 -15.82 -15.06
N ARG A 12 -16.06 -15.34 -13.84
CA ARG A 12 -17.23 -14.53 -13.48
C ARG A 12 -16.88 -13.06 -13.61
N VAL A 13 -17.61 -12.35 -14.46
CA VAL A 13 -17.44 -10.91 -14.66
C VAL A 13 -18.46 -10.17 -13.81
N VAL A 14 -17.96 -9.30 -12.95
CA VAL A 14 -18.76 -8.27 -12.25
C VAL A 14 -18.43 -6.90 -12.82
N SER A 15 -19.45 -6.06 -12.89
CA SER A 15 -19.35 -4.72 -13.44
C SER A 15 -19.65 -3.68 -12.37
N ILE A 16 -18.72 -2.77 -12.18
CA ILE A 16 -18.96 -1.53 -11.45
C ILE A 16 -19.36 -0.46 -12.49
N PRO A 17 -20.41 0.34 -12.27
CA PRO A 17 -20.73 1.45 -13.16
C PRO A 17 -19.52 2.36 -13.39
N LEU A 18 -19.33 2.85 -14.62
CA LEU A 18 -18.11 3.57 -14.98
C LEU A 18 -17.88 4.81 -14.11
N GLU A 19 -18.92 5.58 -13.86
CA GLU A 19 -18.88 6.76 -12.99
C GLU A 19 -18.38 6.39 -11.59
N ARG A 20 -18.85 5.25 -11.09
CA ARG A 20 -18.50 4.71 -9.79
C ARG A 20 -17.05 4.24 -9.73
N ALA A 21 -16.60 3.51 -10.75
CA ALA A 21 -15.20 3.11 -10.89
C ALA A 21 -14.26 4.32 -10.96
N ILE A 22 -14.66 5.41 -11.64
CA ILE A 22 -13.90 6.66 -11.70
C ILE A 22 -13.82 7.32 -10.32
N GLU A 23 -14.92 7.35 -9.56
CA GLU A 23 -14.96 7.88 -8.20
C GLU A 23 -14.00 7.11 -7.28
N ILE A 24 -14.10 5.78 -7.26
CA ILE A 24 -13.22 4.89 -6.50
C ILE A 24 -11.76 5.14 -6.88
N GLY A 25 -11.42 5.11 -8.17
CA GLY A 25 -10.07 5.33 -8.65
C GLY A 25 -9.50 6.68 -8.22
N ARG A 26 -10.31 7.76 -8.28
CA ARG A 26 -9.91 9.09 -7.79
C ARG A 26 -9.69 9.12 -6.28
N ILE A 27 -10.50 8.41 -5.50
CA ILE A 27 -10.32 8.33 -4.05
C ILE A 27 -8.99 7.62 -3.76
N LEU A 28 -8.77 6.45 -4.33
CA LEU A 28 -7.57 5.65 -4.10
C LEU A 28 -6.30 6.38 -4.53
N GLU A 29 -6.27 6.97 -5.72
CA GLU A 29 -5.10 7.71 -6.23
C GLU A 29 -4.76 8.92 -5.36
N ASN A 30 -5.77 9.71 -4.98
CA ASN A 30 -5.54 10.88 -4.15
C ASN A 30 -5.03 10.50 -2.76
N VAL A 31 -5.59 9.45 -2.16
CA VAL A 31 -5.21 9.02 -0.82
C VAL A 31 -3.83 8.37 -0.83
N ALA A 32 -3.60 7.37 -1.69
CA ALA A 32 -2.33 6.67 -1.79
C ALA A 32 -1.18 7.63 -2.15
N GLY A 33 -1.38 8.49 -3.16
CA GLY A 33 -0.37 9.45 -3.57
C GLY A 33 -0.08 10.55 -2.54
N SER A 34 -1.04 10.87 -1.67
CA SER A 34 -0.82 11.82 -0.57
C SER A 34 -0.13 11.15 0.62
N LEU A 35 -0.53 9.92 0.98
CA LEU A 35 0.13 9.13 2.03
C LEU A 35 1.60 8.86 1.67
N HIS A 36 1.88 8.49 0.42
CA HIS A 36 3.26 8.30 -0.05
C HIS A 36 4.11 9.56 0.14
N ARG A 37 3.57 10.73 -0.25
CA ARG A 37 4.27 12.02 -0.09
C ARG A 37 4.44 12.44 1.36
N ILE A 38 3.44 12.23 2.21
CA ILE A 38 3.53 12.53 3.65
C ILE A 38 4.54 11.60 4.30
N SER A 39 4.48 10.30 4.03
CA SER A 39 5.42 9.31 4.56
C SER A 39 6.87 9.63 4.17
N SER A 40 7.11 9.94 2.89
CA SER A 40 8.43 10.38 2.42
C SER A 40 8.95 11.60 3.18
N ARG A 41 8.10 12.60 3.42
CA ARG A 41 8.46 13.78 4.21
C ARG A 41 8.63 13.49 5.69
N MET A 42 7.91 12.52 6.26
CA MET A 42 8.12 12.11 7.65
C MET A 42 9.48 11.43 7.81
N ILE A 43 9.90 10.63 6.82
CA ILE A 43 11.22 10.00 6.80
C ILE A 43 12.34 11.06 6.71
N SER A 44 12.17 12.10 5.88
CA SER A 44 13.13 13.21 5.80
C SER A 44 13.08 14.19 6.98
N GLY A 45 12.10 14.07 7.86
CA GLY A 45 11.86 15.00 8.98
C GLY A 45 11.12 16.29 8.61
N ASP A 46 10.64 16.42 7.38
CA ASP A 46 9.88 17.58 6.86
C ASP A 46 8.36 17.50 7.13
N ALA A 47 7.90 16.43 7.76
CA ALA A 47 6.53 16.22 8.21
C ALA A 47 6.51 15.40 9.51
N ASP A 48 5.40 15.47 10.22
CA ASP A 48 5.21 14.83 11.51
C ASP A 48 3.80 14.21 11.64
N ALA A 49 3.52 13.63 12.81
CA ALA A 49 2.21 13.05 13.11
C ALA A 49 1.06 14.06 12.98
N HIS A 50 1.31 15.35 13.28
CA HIS A 50 0.29 16.40 13.12
C HIS A 50 -0.05 16.65 11.65
N THR A 51 0.94 16.59 10.75
CA THR A 51 0.74 16.69 9.31
C THR A 51 -0.13 15.55 8.79
N LEU A 52 0.11 14.32 9.25
CA LEU A 52 -0.71 13.16 8.91
C LEU A 52 -2.14 13.28 9.46
N ASP A 53 -2.30 13.65 10.73
CA ASP A 53 -3.62 13.84 11.35
C ASP A 53 -4.45 14.89 10.60
N LYS A 54 -3.82 16.01 10.24
CA LYS A 54 -4.47 17.06 9.44
C LYS A 54 -4.93 16.54 8.08
N PHE A 55 -4.11 15.74 7.39
CA PHE A 55 -4.53 15.11 6.14
C PHE A 55 -5.73 14.18 6.36
N MET A 56 -5.66 13.29 7.36
CA MET A 56 -6.75 12.36 7.68
C MET A 56 -8.07 13.09 7.93
N ARG A 57 -8.04 14.16 8.73
CA ARG A 57 -9.21 14.94 9.14
C ARG A 57 -9.72 15.88 8.05
N ASP A 58 -8.87 16.75 7.52
CA ASP A 58 -9.31 17.82 6.59
C ASP A 58 -9.72 17.26 5.23
N TRP A 59 -9.15 16.12 4.80
CA TRP A 59 -9.46 15.50 3.52
C TRP A 59 -10.50 14.38 3.62
N LEU A 60 -11.02 14.15 4.83
CA LEU A 60 -12.03 13.14 5.13
C LEU A 60 -11.61 11.76 4.60
N VAL A 61 -10.37 11.36 4.89
CA VAL A 61 -9.76 10.17 4.29
C VAL A 61 -10.52 8.90 4.67
N GLU A 62 -10.83 8.73 5.95
CA GLU A 62 -11.54 7.55 6.47
C GLU A 62 -12.90 7.32 5.78
N PRO A 63 -13.88 8.25 5.82
CA PRO A 63 -15.19 8.00 5.22
C PRO A 63 -15.09 7.78 3.70
N ARG A 64 -14.14 8.42 3.01
CA ARG A 64 -13.92 8.21 1.57
C ARG A 64 -13.38 6.81 1.27
N LEU A 65 -12.41 6.34 2.06
CA LEU A 65 -11.90 4.99 1.94
C LEU A 65 -12.95 3.94 2.29
N LEU A 66 -13.75 4.15 3.33
CA LEU A 66 -14.85 3.24 3.69
C LEU A 66 -15.89 3.15 2.57
N GLN A 67 -16.26 4.28 1.95
CA GLN A 67 -17.15 4.30 0.81
C GLN A 67 -16.58 3.51 -0.38
N ALA A 68 -15.33 3.82 -0.79
CA ALA A 68 -14.68 3.12 -1.89
C ALA A 68 -14.50 1.62 -1.61
N ARG A 69 -14.14 1.28 -0.37
CA ARG A 69 -14.03 -0.11 0.12
C ARG A 69 -15.37 -0.82 0.00
N GLY A 70 -16.46 -0.21 0.44
CA GLY A 70 -17.80 -0.80 0.37
C GLY A 70 -18.18 -1.17 -1.06
N GLU A 71 -18.01 -0.24 -2.00
CA GLU A 71 -18.35 -0.47 -3.41
C GLU A 71 -17.53 -1.58 -4.08
N ILE A 72 -16.25 -1.70 -3.71
CA ILE A 72 -15.40 -2.81 -4.17
C ILE A 72 -15.87 -4.13 -3.54
N TRP A 73 -16.17 -4.14 -2.25
CA TRP A 73 -16.63 -5.35 -1.55
C TRP A 73 -17.99 -5.83 -2.04
N ASP A 74 -18.94 -4.94 -2.28
CA ASP A 74 -20.24 -5.29 -2.87
C ASP A 74 -20.07 -5.96 -4.25
N ALA A 75 -19.09 -5.53 -5.03
CA ALA A 75 -18.77 -6.13 -6.33
C ALA A 75 -18.07 -7.50 -6.16
N ILE A 76 -17.18 -7.65 -5.18
CA ILE A 76 -16.52 -8.92 -4.87
C ILE A 76 -17.53 -9.96 -4.37
N GLU A 77 -18.42 -9.57 -3.46
CA GLU A 77 -19.46 -10.44 -2.89
C GLU A 77 -20.38 -11.00 -3.98
N GLN A 78 -20.68 -10.22 -5.02
CA GLN A 78 -21.44 -10.72 -6.19
C GLN A 78 -20.72 -11.85 -6.96
N VAL A 79 -19.39 -11.96 -6.86
CA VAL A 79 -18.59 -13.01 -7.52
C VAL A 79 -18.46 -14.25 -6.64
N ILE A 80 -18.09 -14.04 -5.38
CA ILE A 80 -17.65 -15.10 -4.46
C ILE A 80 -18.72 -15.48 -3.42
N GLY A 81 -19.76 -14.66 -3.26
CA GLY A 81 -20.81 -14.83 -2.25
C GLY A 81 -20.44 -14.25 -0.88
N GLU A 82 -21.45 -14.11 -0.03
CA GLU A 82 -21.35 -13.60 1.35
C GLU A 82 -20.42 -14.46 2.21
N GLU A 83 -20.57 -15.79 2.18
CA GLU A 83 -19.78 -16.71 3.02
C GLU A 83 -18.27 -16.58 2.82
N LEU A 84 -17.80 -16.54 1.57
CA LEU A 84 -16.37 -16.35 1.27
C LEU A 84 -15.92 -14.91 1.54
N THR A 85 -16.81 -13.94 1.43
CA THR A 85 -16.53 -12.54 1.76
C THR A 85 -16.31 -12.37 3.27
N ASP A 86 -17.13 -13.01 4.09
CA ASP A 86 -17.01 -13.05 5.54
C ASP A 86 -15.72 -13.76 5.97
N GLU A 87 -15.40 -14.90 5.36
CA GLU A 87 -14.13 -15.62 5.62
C GLU A 87 -12.91 -14.71 5.36
N ILE A 88 -12.91 -13.95 4.25
CA ILE A 88 -11.82 -13.00 4.00
C ILE A 88 -11.82 -11.91 5.06
N ALA A 89 -12.97 -11.31 5.39
CA ALA A 89 -13.04 -10.24 6.38
C ALA A 89 -12.50 -10.66 7.76
N GLU A 90 -12.78 -11.90 8.19
CA GLU A 90 -12.26 -12.49 9.43
C GLU A 90 -10.75 -12.76 9.39
N SER A 91 -10.17 -12.93 8.19
CA SER A 91 -8.73 -13.19 8.01
C SER A 91 -7.86 -11.92 7.99
N VAL A 92 -8.46 -10.74 7.90
CA VAL A 92 -7.72 -9.47 7.82
C VAL A 92 -7.24 -9.05 9.20
N ALA A 93 -5.95 -8.74 9.33
CA ALA A 93 -5.40 -8.17 10.56
C ALA A 93 -6.01 -6.78 10.85
N HIS A 94 -6.39 -6.53 12.10
CA HIS A 94 -6.93 -5.24 12.53
C HIS A 94 -5.92 -4.50 13.39
N PHE A 95 -5.73 -3.20 13.17
CA PHE A 95 -4.93 -2.43 14.14
C PHE A 95 -5.58 -2.51 15.54
N PRO A 96 -4.82 -2.77 16.62
CA PRO A 96 -3.36 -2.74 16.75
C PRO A 96 -2.64 -4.10 16.64
N ASP A 97 -3.27 -5.11 16.03
CA ASP A 97 -2.65 -6.41 15.79
C ASP A 97 -1.35 -6.29 14.98
N PRO A 98 -0.40 -7.22 15.17
CA PRO A 98 0.81 -7.25 14.37
C PRO A 98 0.48 -7.41 12.87
N PRO A 99 1.33 -6.86 11.97
CA PRO A 99 1.15 -7.03 10.53
C PRO A 99 1.07 -8.51 10.14
N SER A 100 0.19 -8.82 9.19
CA SER A 100 0.07 -10.17 8.64
C SER A 100 1.41 -10.65 8.04
N GLU A 101 1.57 -11.96 7.89
CA GLU A 101 2.78 -12.55 7.32
C GLU A 101 3.10 -11.95 5.95
N ASP A 102 2.10 -11.79 5.08
CA ASP A 102 2.28 -11.23 3.74
C ASP A 102 2.83 -9.79 3.76
N ILE A 103 2.37 -8.96 4.72
CA ILE A 103 2.88 -7.60 4.90
C ILE A 103 4.32 -7.62 5.41
N ARG A 104 4.67 -8.56 6.30
CA ARG A 104 6.05 -8.72 6.79
C ARG A 104 6.99 -9.14 5.66
N ILE A 105 6.58 -10.12 4.84
CA ILE A 105 7.34 -10.56 3.67
C ILE A 105 7.56 -9.39 2.69
N LEU A 106 6.51 -8.60 2.42
CA LEU A 106 6.63 -7.43 1.55
C LEU A 106 7.59 -6.38 2.11
N ALA A 107 7.55 -6.12 3.42
CA ALA A 107 8.46 -5.18 4.07
C ALA A 107 9.93 -5.64 3.95
N GLU A 108 10.20 -6.92 4.18
CA GLU A 108 11.54 -7.50 4.02
C GLU A 108 12.05 -7.40 2.57
N GLN A 109 11.17 -7.62 1.59
CA GLN A 109 11.50 -7.47 0.16
C GLN A 109 11.86 -6.04 -0.19
N LEU A 110 11.04 -5.07 0.23
CA LEU A 110 11.28 -3.65 -0.02
C LEU A 110 12.57 -3.16 0.66
N GLU A 111 12.85 -3.60 1.88
CA GLU A 111 14.09 -3.25 2.57
C GLU A 111 15.32 -3.80 1.82
N LYS A 112 15.22 -5.03 1.30
CA LYS A 112 16.28 -5.63 0.50
C LYS A 112 16.51 -4.88 -0.81
N GLU A 113 15.46 -4.50 -1.53
CA GLU A 113 15.55 -3.72 -2.77
C GLU A 113 16.21 -2.36 -2.52
N LEU A 114 15.79 -1.65 -1.46
CA LEU A 114 16.39 -0.37 -1.08
C LEU A 114 17.88 -0.50 -0.72
N GLU A 115 18.26 -1.60 -0.07
CA GLU A 115 19.67 -1.87 0.25
C GLU A 115 20.51 -2.21 -0.99
N GLU A 116 19.93 -2.89 -1.98
CA GLU A 116 20.57 -3.17 -3.27
C GLU A 116 20.77 -1.87 -4.08
N ASP A 117 19.72 -1.04 -4.19
CA ASP A 117 19.79 0.27 -4.85
C ASP A 117 20.81 1.20 -4.19
N ARG A 118 20.87 1.19 -2.85
CA ARG A 118 21.87 1.96 -2.10
C ARG A 118 23.29 1.49 -2.43
N LYS A 119 23.55 0.18 -2.45
CA LYS A 119 24.87 -0.36 -2.80
C LYS A 119 25.27 0.00 -4.23
N GLU A 120 24.35 -0.14 -5.18
CA GLU A 120 24.60 0.24 -6.58
C GLU A 120 24.95 1.73 -6.69
N SER A 121 24.21 2.59 -6.01
CA SER A 121 24.48 4.03 -5.96
C SER A 121 25.85 4.35 -5.35
N GLU A 122 26.23 3.69 -4.26
CA GLU A 122 27.55 3.84 -3.64
C GLU A 122 28.68 3.34 -4.56
N GLU A 123 28.49 2.24 -5.27
CA GLU A 123 29.45 1.71 -6.25
C GLU A 123 29.61 2.66 -7.44
N TRP A 124 28.49 3.22 -7.94
CA TRP A 124 28.51 4.24 -8.98
C TRP A 124 29.28 5.48 -8.54
N LEU A 125 29.05 5.99 -7.33
CA LEU A 125 29.79 7.13 -6.77
C LEU A 125 31.28 6.84 -6.64
N LYS A 126 31.66 5.64 -6.15
CA LYS A 126 33.05 5.19 -6.08
C LYS A 126 33.70 5.12 -7.47
N ALA A 127 32.98 4.64 -8.48
CA ALA A 127 33.45 4.60 -9.87
C ALA A 127 33.69 6.00 -10.46
N GLN A 128 32.94 7.01 -10.02
CA GLN A 128 33.17 8.42 -10.35
C GLN A 128 34.28 9.08 -9.51
N GLY A 129 34.95 8.34 -8.63
CA GLY A 129 36.03 8.84 -7.78
C GLY A 129 35.57 9.55 -6.50
N PHE A 130 34.27 9.54 -6.20
CA PHE A 130 33.77 10.03 -4.93
C PHE A 130 33.97 8.98 -3.83
N THR A 131 34.51 9.40 -2.69
CA THR A 131 34.65 8.54 -1.50
C THR A 131 33.86 9.12 -0.34
N ARG A 132 33.47 8.26 0.60
CA ARG A 132 32.75 8.65 1.82
C ARG A 132 33.55 9.65 2.68
N GLU A 133 34.88 9.55 2.65
CA GLU A 133 35.79 10.48 3.36
C GLU A 133 35.82 11.86 2.70
N SER A 134 35.81 11.92 1.37
CA SER A 134 35.91 13.18 0.63
C SER A 134 34.55 13.87 0.45
N ASN A 135 33.46 13.10 0.37
CA ASN A 135 32.11 13.60 0.08
C ASN A 135 31.05 12.86 0.92
N PRO A 136 31.05 13.01 2.25
CA PRO A 136 30.19 12.22 3.15
C PRO A 136 28.69 12.42 2.85
N HIS A 137 28.29 13.63 2.47
CA HIS A 137 26.91 13.99 2.11
C HIS A 137 26.34 13.29 0.86
N LEU A 138 27.18 12.59 0.08
CA LEU A 138 26.73 11.80 -1.07
C LEU A 138 26.42 10.34 -0.71
N PHE A 139 26.67 9.93 0.53
CA PHE A 139 26.55 8.54 1.02
C PHE A 139 25.65 8.45 2.27
N GLU A 140 24.75 9.43 2.45
CA GLU A 140 23.74 9.51 3.51
C GLU A 140 22.36 9.16 2.98
#